data_AF-A0A3C1FH01-F1
#
_entry.id   AF-A0A3C1FH01-F1
#
_cell.length_a   1.000
_cell.length_b   1.000
_cell.length_c   1.000
_cell.angle_alpha   90.00
_cell.angle_beta   90.00
_cell.angle_gamma   90.00
#
_symmetry.space_group_name_H-M   'P 1'
#
loop_
_entity.id
_entity.type
_entity.pdbx_description
1 polymer ?
#
loop_
_entity_poly.entity_id
_entity_poly.type
_entity_poly.pdbx_seq_one_letter_code
_entity_poly.pdbx_strand_id
1 'polypeptide(L)'
;RRLAHHYGADPVFISASATLSGPGELLQRLSGVPEVVEITEDASARPALDYLIWQPVDDPHHEGAEVMARLVTEGRQVLTFTTSRVQAELVALRAQERAGSVSVKSYRSGYLAEDRRALEAGLQSGRLRGVACTNALELGVDIAGVDAVINCGFPGTLASLRQQAGRAGRAGADALAVLIPKADPLDAYLCEHPELIFEAPVERTVLHPENPQVLALQVAAAAQELPVTEDDDRWFGPTLPAVLERLTAAGYLRRRPAGWFWTRPDRAVDSIDLRAAGGHSVEVVDQDTGRVLGQVDPSAADRSVHSGAIYLHQGEPWLVTDYRPNEHTALVRPGRDGYFTQALGHSDIEIIEKLRHDRLGAAEVFFGTVELSGQVTGFLRRDELSGTVWDSTPLELPRHTLRTQAVWYTVDAAALTGIATKDLPGAAHAAEHTAIGLLPAFAPCDRWDIGGLSTTLHPDTGKLTVFVHDGAAGGSGFAEQGYERIEPWLSATLDRLRNCPCEAGCPACVVSPKCGNGNDPLDKAAAAQLLELLLR
;
A
#
# COMPACT_ATOMS: atom_id res chain seq x y z
N ARG A 1 7.18 -27.94 4.70
CA ARG A 1 8.31 -28.89 4.90
C ARG A 1 8.05 -29.87 6.03
N ARG A 2 7.64 -29.42 7.22
CA ARG A 2 7.24 -30.27 8.36
C ARG A 2 6.42 -31.52 7.99
N LEU A 3 5.32 -31.36 7.25
CA LEU A 3 4.49 -32.50 6.81
C LEU A 3 5.26 -33.48 5.91
N ALA A 4 5.99 -32.99 4.91
CA ALA A 4 6.79 -33.84 4.04
C ALA A 4 7.82 -34.65 4.84
N HIS A 5 8.50 -33.99 5.79
CA HIS A 5 9.48 -34.63 6.67
C HIS A 5 8.85 -35.74 7.54
N HIS A 6 7.63 -35.52 8.06
CA HIS A 6 6.89 -36.55 8.79
C HIS A 6 6.63 -37.81 7.95
N TYR A 7 6.35 -37.63 6.65
CA TYR A 7 6.16 -38.74 5.70
C TYR A 7 7.48 -39.25 5.09
N GLY A 8 8.65 -38.84 5.62
CA GLY A 8 9.95 -39.31 5.16
C GLY A 8 10.44 -38.68 3.84
N ALA A 9 9.89 -37.54 3.45
CA ALA A 9 10.26 -36.81 2.24
C ALA A 9 10.93 -35.47 2.57
N ASP A 10 11.96 -35.11 1.79
CA ASP A 10 12.58 -33.78 1.80
C ASP A 10 12.59 -33.24 0.36
N PRO A 11 11.57 -32.45 -0.04
CA PRO A 11 11.40 -32.04 -1.42
C PRO A 11 12.40 -30.97 -1.83
N VAL A 12 12.82 -31.02 -3.09
CA VAL A 12 13.58 -29.94 -3.73
C VAL A 12 12.62 -28.85 -4.19
N PHE A 13 12.94 -27.60 -3.88
CA PHE A 13 12.17 -26.43 -4.30
C PHE A 13 12.77 -25.88 -5.59
N ILE A 14 11.95 -25.83 -6.64
CA ILE A 14 12.27 -25.12 -7.89
C ILE A 14 11.29 -23.96 -7.97
N SER A 15 11.82 -22.73 -8.02
CA SER A 15 11.03 -21.51 -8.08
C SER A 15 11.40 -20.71 -9.32
N ALA A 16 10.41 -20.01 -9.88
CA ALA A 16 10.62 -18.98 -10.89
C ALA A 16 10.02 -17.69 -10.34
N SER A 17 10.73 -16.59 -10.52
CA SER A 17 10.28 -15.28 -10.07
C SER A 17 10.43 -14.26 -11.18
N ALA A 18 9.69 -13.17 -11.08
CA ALA A 18 9.97 -11.97 -11.86
C ALA A 18 11.27 -11.31 -11.36
N THR A 19 11.69 -10.23 -12.01
CA THR A 19 12.85 -9.42 -11.63
C THR A 19 12.69 -8.93 -10.19
N LEU A 20 13.50 -9.45 -9.27
CA LEU A 20 13.51 -9.09 -7.86
C LEU A 20 14.94 -9.13 -7.30
N SER A 21 15.18 -8.36 -6.23
CA SER A 21 16.50 -8.30 -5.60
C SER A 21 16.63 -9.36 -4.52
N GLY A 22 17.76 -10.07 -4.52
CA GLY A 22 18.05 -11.18 -3.59
C GLY A 22 17.09 -12.38 -3.71
N PRO A 23 16.89 -12.98 -4.91
CA PRO A 23 15.94 -14.08 -5.08
C PRO A 23 16.27 -15.35 -4.30
N GLY A 24 17.55 -15.66 -4.13
CA GLY A 24 18.00 -16.78 -3.32
C GLY A 24 17.67 -16.56 -1.86
N GLU A 25 18.03 -15.40 -1.31
CA GLU A 25 17.73 -15.04 0.08
C GLU A 25 16.22 -15.03 0.35
N LEU A 26 15.42 -14.51 -0.59
CA LEU A 26 13.96 -14.55 -0.50
C LEU A 26 13.44 -15.99 -0.44
N LEU A 27 13.90 -16.86 -1.34
CA LEU A 27 13.48 -18.26 -1.37
C LEU A 27 13.96 -19.02 -0.13
N GLN A 28 15.17 -18.74 0.36
CA GLN A 28 15.68 -19.29 1.62
C GLN A 28 14.76 -18.92 2.79
N ARG A 29 14.42 -17.64 2.93
CA ARG A 29 13.51 -17.16 4.00
C ARG A 29 12.09 -17.72 3.85
N LEU A 30 11.58 -17.84 2.63
CA LEU A 30 10.22 -18.32 2.37
C LEU A 30 10.06 -19.84 2.56
N SER A 31 11.06 -20.62 2.15
CA SER A 31 11.01 -22.09 2.17
C SER A 31 11.76 -22.70 3.36
N GLY A 32 12.60 -21.93 4.04
CA GLY A 32 13.51 -22.38 5.10
C GLY A 32 14.67 -23.27 4.61
N VAL A 33 14.89 -23.38 3.30
CA VAL A 33 16.03 -24.15 2.77
C VAL A 33 17.31 -23.35 2.98
N PRO A 34 18.42 -23.98 3.44
CA PRO A 34 19.63 -23.24 3.80
C PRO A 34 20.41 -22.76 2.57
N GLU A 35 20.32 -23.48 1.45
CA GLU A 35 21.08 -23.19 0.23
C GLU A 35 20.13 -23.06 -0.96
N VAL A 36 20.30 -21.99 -1.73
CA VAL A 36 19.59 -21.76 -2.99
C VAL A 36 20.60 -21.45 -4.06
N VAL A 37 20.51 -22.15 -5.19
CA VAL A 37 21.30 -21.86 -6.39
C VAL A 37 20.50 -20.86 -7.23
N GLU A 38 21.06 -19.68 -7.43
CA GLU A 38 20.43 -18.64 -8.24
C GLU A 38 20.83 -18.78 -9.71
N ILE A 39 19.85 -18.62 -10.61
CA ILE A 39 20.06 -18.50 -12.06
C ILE A 39 19.56 -17.11 -12.45
N THR A 40 20.48 -16.13 -12.51
CA THR A 40 20.16 -14.70 -12.73
C THR A 40 20.62 -14.18 -14.09
N GLU A 41 21.43 -14.94 -14.83
CA GLU A 41 21.86 -14.57 -16.17
C GLU A 41 20.73 -14.75 -17.17
N ASP A 42 20.24 -13.63 -17.73
CA ASP A 42 19.27 -13.62 -18.80
C ASP A 42 19.97 -13.63 -20.16
N ALA A 43 19.89 -14.75 -20.86
CA ALA A 43 20.45 -14.93 -22.20
C ALA A 43 19.43 -14.64 -23.33
N SER A 44 18.26 -14.09 -23.01
CA SER A 44 17.23 -13.77 -24.01
C SER A 44 17.59 -12.53 -24.82
N ALA A 45 17.18 -12.51 -26.09
CA ALA A 45 17.37 -11.35 -26.96
C ALA A 45 16.44 -10.21 -26.53
N ARG A 46 17.00 -9.03 -26.24
CA ARG A 46 16.25 -7.83 -25.86
C ARG A 46 16.21 -6.82 -27.00
N PRO A 47 15.03 -6.37 -27.46
CA PRO A 47 14.94 -5.25 -28.38
C PRO A 47 15.39 -3.95 -27.70
N ALA A 48 15.78 -2.96 -28.49
CA ALA A 48 16.01 -1.61 -27.97
C ALA A 48 14.69 -1.04 -27.44
N LEU A 49 14.73 -0.49 -26.23
CA LEU A 49 13.59 0.14 -25.56
C LEU A 49 13.96 1.58 -25.23
N ASP A 50 13.25 2.53 -25.85
CA ASP A 50 13.33 3.94 -25.47
C ASP A 50 12.38 4.16 -24.28
N TYR A 51 12.91 4.75 -23.20
CA TYR A 51 12.14 5.03 -21.99
C TYR A 51 12.00 6.54 -21.78
N LEU A 52 10.76 7.02 -21.74
CA LEU A 52 10.43 8.43 -21.54
C LEU A 52 9.76 8.64 -20.18
N ILE A 53 10.25 9.60 -19.40
CA ILE A 53 9.52 10.16 -18.26
C ILE A 53 8.87 11.45 -18.74
N TRP A 54 7.54 11.45 -18.82
CA TRP A 54 6.74 12.54 -19.35
C TRP A 54 6.07 13.27 -18.20
N GLN A 55 6.56 14.44 -17.80
CA GLN A 55 5.91 15.22 -16.77
C GLN A 55 4.61 15.86 -17.31
N PRO A 56 3.43 15.51 -16.77
CA PRO A 56 2.17 15.97 -17.31
C PRO A 56 1.93 17.43 -16.96
N VAL A 57 1.19 18.12 -17.83
CA VAL A 57 0.66 19.47 -17.64
C VAL A 57 -0.75 19.41 -17.03
N ASP A 58 -1.52 18.36 -17.33
CA ASP A 58 -2.87 18.09 -16.83
C ASP A 58 -2.90 16.74 -16.07
N ASP A 59 -4.06 16.10 -15.99
CA ASP A 59 -4.21 14.78 -15.38
C ASP A 59 -3.44 13.67 -16.16
N PRO A 60 -2.66 12.83 -15.45
CA PRO A 60 -1.87 11.75 -16.06
C PRO A 60 -2.68 10.75 -16.90
N HIS A 61 -3.94 10.49 -16.52
CA HIS A 61 -4.80 9.56 -17.22
C HIS A 61 -5.40 10.20 -18.48
N HIS A 62 -5.74 11.49 -18.44
CA HIS A 62 -6.11 12.25 -19.64
C HIS A 62 -4.98 12.23 -20.66
N GLU A 63 -3.76 12.64 -20.29
CA GLU A 63 -2.63 12.65 -21.22
C GLU A 63 -2.26 11.24 -21.70
N GLY A 64 -2.32 10.23 -20.82
CA GLY A 64 -2.12 8.84 -21.22
C GLY A 64 -3.12 8.36 -22.27
N ALA A 65 -4.39 8.79 -22.19
CA ALA A 65 -5.39 8.48 -23.22
C ALA A 65 -5.08 9.18 -24.56
N GLU A 66 -4.53 10.39 -24.53
CA GLU A 66 -4.13 11.13 -25.74
C GLU A 66 -2.93 10.51 -26.44
N VAL A 67 -1.89 10.17 -25.67
CA VAL A 67 -0.70 9.47 -26.19
C VAL A 67 -1.11 8.11 -26.76
N MET A 68 -1.96 7.36 -26.05
CA MET A 68 -2.49 6.08 -26.52
C MET A 68 -3.24 6.24 -27.84
N ALA A 69 -4.20 7.18 -27.91
CA ALA A 69 -4.99 7.43 -29.10
C ALA A 69 -4.09 7.76 -30.32
N ARG A 70 -3.10 8.63 -30.13
CA ARG A 70 -2.16 8.99 -31.18
C ARG A 70 -1.39 7.78 -31.69
N LEU A 71 -0.76 7.02 -30.79
CA LEU A 71 0.04 5.85 -31.17
C LEU A 71 -0.80 4.78 -31.88
N VAL A 72 -2.02 4.48 -31.40
CA VAL A 72 -2.87 3.49 -32.08
C VAL A 72 -3.34 3.96 -33.45
N THR A 73 -3.57 5.27 -33.66
CA THR A 73 -3.90 5.83 -34.98
C THR A 73 -2.72 5.80 -35.96
N GLU A 74 -1.48 5.87 -35.45
CA GLU A 74 -0.26 5.64 -36.23
C GLU A 74 0.00 4.13 -36.48
N GLY A 75 -0.97 3.27 -36.15
CA GLY A 75 -0.89 1.85 -36.40
C GLY A 75 0.02 1.12 -35.42
N ARG A 76 0.26 1.65 -34.20
CA ARG A 76 0.98 0.96 -33.12
C ARG A 76 0.04 0.19 -32.21
N GLN A 77 0.56 -0.82 -31.53
CA GLN A 77 -0.13 -1.59 -30.51
C GLN A 77 0.32 -1.11 -29.13
N VAL A 78 -0.62 -0.69 -28.29
CA VAL A 78 -0.33 0.06 -27.07
C VAL A 78 -1.04 -0.55 -25.87
N LEU A 79 -0.31 -0.67 -24.76
CA LEU A 79 -0.90 -0.91 -23.44
C LEU A 79 -0.76 0.34 -22.58
N THR A 80 -1.84 0.72 -21.89
CA THR A 80 -1.83 1.82 -20.93
C THR A 80 -2.21 1.31 -19.55
N PHE A 81 -1.26 1.26 -18.63
CA PHE A 81 -1.47 0.86 -17.25
C PHE A 81 -1.99 2.02 -16.40
N THR A 82 -2.99 1.75 -15.58
CA THR A 82 -3.58 2.69 -14.62
C THR A 82 -3.68 2.05 -13.23
N THR A 83 -3.80 2.90 -12.21
CA THR A 83 -3.84 2.49 -10.80
C THR A 83 -5.21 2.00 -10.33
N SER A 84 -6.28 2.21 -11.10
CA SER A 84 -7.62 1.80 -10.71
C SER A 84 -8.48 1.29 -11.86
N ARG A 85 -9.46 0.44 -11.52
CA ARG A 85 -10.42 -0.13 -12.49
C ARG A 85 -11.21 0.97 -13.19
N VAL A 86 -11.59 2.03 -12.46
CA VAL A 86 -12.33 3.17 -13.02
C VAL A 86 -11.47 3.94 -14.01
N GLN A 87 -10.21 4.20 -13.66
CA GLN A 87 -9.30 4.92 -14.56
C GLN A 87 -8.99 4.12 -15.83
N ALA A 88 -8.85 2.79 -15.74
CA ALA A 88 -8.69 1.95 -16.93
C ALA A 88 -9.87 2.09 -17.91
N GLU A 89 -11.11 2.14 -17.41
CA GLU A 89 -12.31 2.34 -18.25
C GLU A 89 -12.33 3.74 -18.86
N LEU A 90 -12.04 4.79 -18.07
CA LEU A 90 -12.04 6.18 -18.53
C LEU A 90 -10.96 6.46 -19.59
N VAL A 91 -9.75 5.92 -19.39
CA VAL A 91 -8.65 6.04 -20.37
C VAL A 91 -9.03 5.35 -21.67
N ALA A 92 -9.55 4.12 -21.62
CA ALA A 92 -9.97 3.39 -22.82
C ALA A 92 -11.07 4.15 -23.60
N LEU A 93 -12.07 4.69 -22.88
CA LEU A 93 -13.15 5.45 -23.49
C LEU A 93 -12.64 6.70 -24.22
N ARG A 94 -11.86 7.54 -23.53
CA ARG A 94 -11.29 8.78 -24.08
C ARG A 94 -10.35 8.52 -25.25
N ALA A 95 -9.57 7.44 -25.17
CA ALA A 95 -8.69 7.03 -26.25
C ALA A 95 -9.49 6.52 -27.46
N GLN A 96 -10.55 5.73 -27.25
CA GLN A 96 -11.42 5.23 -28.31
C GLN A 96 -12.15 6.36 -29.05
N GLU A 97 -12.63 7.39 -28.33
CA GLU A 97 -13.28 8.57 -28.93
C GLU A 97 -12.35 9.29 -29.91
N ARG A 98 -11.06 9.40 -29.55
CA ARG A 98 -10.03 10.05 -30.38
C ARG A 98 -9.49 9.14 -31.48
N ALA A 99 -9.43 7.82 -31.24
CA ALA A 99 -8.89 6.83 -32.17
C ALA A 99 -9.84 6.49 -33.34
N GLY A 100 -11.11 6.90 -33.26
CA GLY A 100 -12.09 6.72 -34.33
C GLY A 100 -12.39 5.24 -34.57
N SER A 101 -12.04 4.72 -35.75
CA SER A 101 -12.30 3.33 -36.15
C SER A 101 -11.30 2.32 -35.59
N VAL A 102 -10.18 2.77 -35.01
CA VAL A 102 -9.18 1.88 -34.42
C VAL A 102 -9.70 1.35 -33.09
N SER A 103 -9.64 0.03 -32.90
CA SER A 103 -10.20 -0.60 -31.71
C SER A 103 -9.32 -0.37 -30.47
N VAL A 104 -9.93 0.22 -29.45
CA VAL A 104 -9.38 0.45 -28.11
C VAL A 104 -10.37 -0.08 -27.06
N LYS A 105 -9.88 -0.80 -26.06
CA LYS A 105 -10.70 -1.38 -24.99
C LYS A 105 -10.02 -1.28 -23.63
N SER A 106 -10.78 -1.51 -22.57
CA SER A 106 -10.29 -1.67 -21.22
C SER A 106 -10.06 -3.16 -20.89
N TYR A 107 -9.17 -3.46 -19.95
CA TYR A 107 -8.97 -4.79 -19.38
C TYR A 107 -8.75 -4.68 -17.87
N ARG A 108 -9.58 -5.35 -17.07
CA ARG A 108 -9.45 -5.30 -15.61
C ARG A 108 -9.80 -6.61 -14.94
N SER A 109 -9.23 -6.80 -13.75
CA SER A 109 -9.67 -7.83 -12.82
C SER A 109 -11.18 -7.68 -12.55
N GLY A 110 -11.95 -8.75 -12.75
CA GLY A 110 -13.41 -8.75 -12.60
C GLY A 110 -14.20 -8.94 -13.89
N TYR A 111 -13.55 -8.89 -15.06
CA TYR A 111 -14.17 -9.36 -16.31
C TYR A 111 -14.35 -10.88 -16.32
N LEU A 112 -15.39 -11.33 -17.03
CA LEU A 112 -15.65 -12.76 -17.20
C LEU A 112 -14.49 -13.41 -17.96
N ALA A 113 -14.28 -14.71 -17.74
CA ALA A 113 -13.20 -15.45 -18.39
C ALA A 113 -13.31 -15.42 -19.92
N GLU A 114 -14.54 -15.40 -20.46
CA GLU A 114 -14.78 -15.30 -21.90
C GLU A 114 -14.39 -13.93 -22.47
N ASP A 115 -14.78 -12.84 -21.81
CA ASP A 115 -14.42 -11.48 -22.22
C ASP A 115 -12.90 -11.29 -22.22
N ARG A 116 -12.22 -11.78 -21.18
CA ARG A 116 -10.76 -11.73 -21.09
C ARG A 116 -10.11 -12.46 -22.26
N ARG A 117 -10.54 -13.69 -22.57
CA ARG A 117 -10.05 -14.46 -23.73
C ARG A 117 -10.30 -13.76 -25.05
N ALA A 118 -11.44 -13.10 -25.22
CA ALA A 118 -11.75 -12.35 -26.44
C ALA A 118 -10.84 -11.12 -26.60
N LEU A 119 -10.58 -10.38 -25.53
CA LEU A 119 -9.65 -9.25 -25.51
C LEU A 119 -8.21 -9.70 -25.77
N GLU A 120 -7.78 -10.78 -25.13
CA GLU A 120 -6.45 -11.39 -25.29
C GLU A 120 -6.24 -11.86 -26.74
N ALA A 121 -7.20 -12.57 -27.32
CA ALA A 121 -7.16 -12.97 -28.73
C ALA A 121 -7.21 -11.76 -29.68
N GLY A 122 -7.94 -10.70 -29.32
CA GLY A 122 -7.96 -9.44 -30.05
C GLY A 122 -6.59 -8.76 -30.08
N LEU A 123 -5.91 -8.72 -28.94
CA LEU A 123 -4.53 -8.22 -28.83
C LEU A 123 -3.57 -9.10 -29.62
N GLN A 124 -3.60 -10.41 -29.44
CA GLN A 124 -2.67 -11.33 -30.10
C GLN A 124 -2.83 -11.32 -31.63
N SER A 125 -4.06 -11.18 -32.12
CA SER A 125 -4.34 -11.05 -33.57
C SER A 125 -4.08 -9.65 -34.13
N GLY A 126 -3.80 -8.65 -33.29
CA GLY A 126 -3.62 -7.25 -33.68
C GLY A 126 -4.90 -6.52 -34.09
N ARG A 127 -6.08 -7.14 -33.98
CA ARG A 127 -7.39 -6.49 -34.19
C ARG A 127 -7.67 -5.42 -33.14
N LEU A 128 -7.20 -5.64 -31.93
CA LEU A 128 -7.25 -4.69 -30.82
C LEU A 128 -5.89 -3.99 -30.75
N ARG A 129 -5.85 -2.70 -31.09
CA ARG A 129 -4.61 -1.91 -31.13
C ARG A 129 -4.30 -1.26 -29.80
N GLY A 130 -5.29 -0.98 -28.97
CA GLY A 130 -5.08 -0.33 -27.67
C GLY A 130 -5.80 -1.04 -26.54
N VAL A 131 -5.11 -1.26 -25.42
CA VAL A 131 -5.76 -1.69 -24.17
C VAL A 131 -5.33 -0.84 -22.99
N ALA A 132 -6.30 -0.24 -22.29
CA ALA A 132 -6.07 0.38 -20.98
C ALA A 132 -6.38 -0.62 -19.87
N CYS A 133 -5.50 -0.79 -18.89
CA CYS A 133 -5.60 -1.87 -17.92
C CYS A 133 -5.05 -1.52 -16.54
N THR A 134 -5.45 -2.29 -15.53
CA THR A 134 -4.76 -2.29 -14.23
C THR A 134 -3.54 -3.22 -14.29
N ASN A 135 -2.96 -3.58 -13.15
CA ASN A 135 -1.97 -4.66 -13.02
C ASN A 135 -2.46 -6.06 -13.50
N ALA A 136 -3.71 -6.19 -13.95
CA ALA A 136 -4.26 -7.48 -14.40
C ALA A 136 -3.56 -8.03 -15.66
N LEU A 137 -2.91 -7.18 -16.47
CA LEU A 137 -2.07 -7.61 -17.60
C LEU A 137 -0.56 -7.66 -17.25
N GLU A 138 -0.19 -7.29 -16.03
CA GLU A 138 1.18 -7.43 -15.53
C GLU A 138 1.56 -8.90 -15.33
N LEU A 139 0.61 -9.74 -14.89
CA LEU A 139 0.85 -11.13 -14.50
C LEU A 139 0.03 -12.12 -15.35
N GLY A 140 0.70 -13.15 -15.87
CA GLY A 140 0.06 -14.41 -16.28
C GLY A 140 -0.62 -14.45 -17.65
N VAL A 141 -0.46 -13.42 -18.49
CA VAL A 141 -0.96 -13.43 -19.87
C VAL A 141 0.20 -13.29 -20.85
N ASP A 142 0.22 -14.13 -21.88
CA ASP A 142 1.20 -14.13 -22.97
C ASP A 142 0.91 -13.01 -23.99
N ILE A 143 0.87 -11.77 -23.50
CA ILE A 143 0.83 -10.56 -24.33
C ILE A 143 2.23 -9.94 -24.25
N ALA A 144 3.17 -10.54 -24.98
CA ALA A 144 4.50 -9.99 -25.19
C ALA A 144 4.57 -9.31 -26.57
N GLY A 145 5.34 -8.23 -26.65
CA GLY A 145 5.61 -7.56 -27.92
C GLY A 145 4.50 -6.62 -28.37
N VAL A 146 4.06 -5.72 -27.50
CA VAL A 146 3.38 -4.51 -27.96
C VAL A 146 4.42 -3.48 -28.42
N ASP A 147 3.99 -2.49 -29.22
CA ASP A 147 4.89 -1.46 -29.75
C ASP A 147 5.20 -0.39 -28.69
N ALA A 148 4.23 -0.11 -27.81
CA ALA A 148 4.42 0.85 -26.72
C ALA A 148 3.68 0.47 -25.43
N VAL A 149 4.24 0.86 -24.29
CA VAL A 149 3.62 0.80 -22.97
C VAL A 149 3.57 2.20 -22.37
N ILE A 150 2.45 2.56 -21.77
CA ILE A 150 2.23 3.84 -21.08
C ILE A 150 1.83 3.52 -19.64
N ASN A 151 2.50 4.13 -18.67
CA ASN A 151 2.22 4.02 -17.25
C ASN A 151 1.64 5.36 -16.77
N CYS A 152 0.34 5.41 -16.50
CA CYS A 152 -0.29 6.56 -15.85
C CYS A 152 -0.10 6.47 -14.33
N GLY A 153 1.03 6.96 -13.87
CA GLY A 153 1.53 6.89 -12.51
C GLY A 153 2.52 5.74 -12.29
N PHE A 154 3.38 5.88 -11.29
CA PHE A 154 4.24 4.80 -10.84
C PHE A 154 3.38 3.64 -10.29
N PRO A 155 3.64 2.38 -10.68
CA PRO A 155 2.84 1.23 -10.27
C PRO A 155 3.11 0.76 -8.83
N GLY A 156 3.89 1.51 -8.06
CA GLY A 156 4.21 1.24 -6.66
C GLY A 156 5.56 0.55 -6.44
N THR A 157 6.07 -0.20 -7.42
CA THR A 157 7.41 -0.80 -7.39
C THR A 157 8.12 -0.73 -8.74
N LEU A 158 9.46 -0.65 -8.71
CA LEU A 158 10.34 -0.76 -9.87
C LEU A 158 10.20 -2.14 -10.52
N ALA A 159 9.99 -3.19 -9.73
CA ALA A 159 9.69 -4.52 -10.25
C ALA A 159 8.45 -4.50 -11.16
N SER A 160 7.34 -3.93 -10.70
CA SER A 160 6.12 -3.77 -11.50
C SER A 160 6.33 -2.86 -12.71
N LEU A 161 7.03 -1.73 -12.53
CA LEU A 161 7.34 -0.81 -13.63
C LEU A 161 8.14 -1.49 -14.75
N ARG A 162 9.17 -2.26 -14.39
CA ARG A 162 10.00 -3.02 -15.34
C ARG A 162 9.24 -4.18 -15.98
N GLN A 163 8.37 -4.87 -15.24
CA GLN A 163 7.51 -5.92 -15.80
C GLN A 163 6.50 -5.36 -16.81
N GLN A 164 5.89 -4.22 -16.48
CA GLN A 164 4.94 -3.53 -17.36
C GLN A 164 5.64 -3.01 -18.61
N ALA A 165 6.80 -2.34 -18.46
CA ALA A 165 7.62 -1.89 -19.59
C ALA A 165 8.14 -3.05 -20.46
N GLY A 166 8.48 -4.19 -19.85
CA GLY A 166 8.92 -5.41 -20.55
C GLY A 166 7.84 -6.07 -21.42
N ARG A 167 6.59 -5.59 -21.39
CA ARG A 167 5.57 -5.98 -22.37
C ARG A 167 5.81 -5.34 -23.73
N ALA A 168 6.52 -4.22 -23.78
CA ALA A 168 6.92 -3.56 -25.01
C ALA A 168 8.12 -4.28 -25.64
N GLY A 169 8.12 -4.40 -26.97
CA GLY A 169 9.24 -4.95 -27.73
C GLY A 169 9.00 -6.33 -28.32
N ARG A 170 9.00 -6.39 -29.67
CA ARG A 170 9.09 -7.62 -30.46
C ARG A 170 10.54 -7.83 -30.90
N ALA A 171 10.93 -9.07 -31.14
CA ALA A 171 12.23 -9.36 -31.73
C ALA A 171 12.42 -8.57 -33.06
N GLY A 172 13.41 -7.67 -33.09
CA GLY A 172 13.79 -6.90 -34.27
C GLY A 172 13.08 -5.56 -34.49
N ALA A 173 12.30 -5.04 -33.54
CA ALA A 173 11.69 -3.71 -33.63
C ALA A 173 11.89 -2.90 -32.35
N ASP A 174 12.13 -1.59 -32.51
CA ASP A 174 12.23 -0.65 -31.39
C ASP A 174 10.90 -0.53 -30.66
N ALA A 175 10.97 -0.33 -29.34
CA ALA A 175 9.81 -0.19 -28.47
C ALA A 175 9.88 1.08 -27.64
N LEU A 176 8.70 1.54 -27.20
CA LEU A 176 8.57 2.73 -26.36
C LEU A 176 7.94 2.38 -25.01
N ALA A 177 8.53 2.85 -23.92
CA ALA A 177 7.90 2.90 -22.60
C ALA A 177 7.77 4.36 -22.15
N VAL A 178 6.60 4.75 -21.67
CA VAL A 178 6.33 6.12 -21.18
C VAL A 178 5.79 6.05 -19.75
N LEU A 179 6.47 6.71 -18.81
CA LEU A 179 5.95 6.95 -17.46
C LEU A 179 5.41 8.37 -17.37
N ILE A 180 4.12 8.51 -17.06
CA ILE A 180 3.45 9.78 -16.79
C ILE A 180 3.17 9.85 -15.27
N PRO A 181 4.01 10.52 -14.45
CA PRO A 181 3.90 10.56 -12.99
C PRO A 181 2.59 11.18 -12.51
N LYS A 182 2.09 10.70 -11.38
CA LYS A 182 1.03 11.34 -10.59
C LYS A 182 1.56 12.54 -9.80
N ALA A 183 0.63 13.41 -9.40
CA ALA A 183 0.91 14.47 -8.45
C ALA A 183 0.99 13.93 -7.00
N ASP A 184 1.90 13.00 -6.74
CA ASP A 184 2.19 12.50 -5.38
C ASP A 184 3.70 12.56 -5.06
N PRO A 185 4.11 12.44 -3.78
CA PRO A 185 5.49 12.69 -3.40
C PRO A 185 6.47 11.70 -4.02
N LEU A 186 6.07 10.43 -4.18
CA LEU A 186 6.90 9.37 -4.73
C LEU A 186 7.14 9.58 -6.22
N ASP A 187 6.07 9.73 -7.00
CA ASP A 187 6.14 9.93 -8.44
C ASP A 187 6.96 11.20 -8.77
N ALA A 188 6.75 12.29 -8.02
CA ALA A 188 7.50 13.53 -8.21
C ALA A 188 8.99 13.37 -7.87
N TYR A 189 9.31 12.66 -6.78
CA TYR A 189 10.69 12.40 -6.39
C TYR A 189 11.42 11.51 -7.41
N LEU A 190 10.77 10.47 -7.93
CA LEU A 190 11.33 9.60 -8.98
C LEU A 190 11.59 10.34 -10.29
N CYS A 191 10.82 11.40 -10.60
CA CYS A 191 11.07 12.23 -11.79
C CYS A 191 12.27 13.15 -11.64
N GLU A 192 12.51 13.66 -10.43
CA GLU A 192 13.68 14.48 -10.11
C GLU A 192 14.95 13.63 -9.95
N HIS A 193 14.77 12.34 -9.61
CA HIS A 193 15.84 11.35 -9.41
C HIS A 193 15.67 10.12 -10.33
N PRO A 194 15.74 10.27 -11.66
CA PRO A 194 15.52 9.18 -12.60
C PRO A 194 16.55 8.03 -12.46
N GLU A 195 17.72 8.29 -11.86
CA GLU A 195 18.70 7.27 -11.49
C GLU A 195 18.08 6.19 -10.58
N LEU A 196 17.08 6.53 -9.75
CA LEU A 196 16.36 5.59 -8.91
C LEU A 196 15.46 4.64 -9.72
N ILE A 197 15.10 4.99 -10.95
CA ILE A 197 14.34 4.10 -11.85
C ILE A 197 15.30 3.19 -12.62
N PHE A 198 16.36 3.75 -13.17
CA PHE A 198 17.20 3.09 -14.16
C PHE A 198 18.43 2.40 -13.58
N GLU A 199 19.04 2.95 -12.53
CA GLU A 199 20.29 2.44 -11.95
C GLU A 199 20.06 1.66 -10.66
N ALA A 200 18.99 1.96 -9.93
CA ALA A 200 18.69 1.24 -8.69
C ALA A 200 18.38 -0.25 -8.94
N PRO A 201 18.81 -1.14 -8.03
CA PRO A 201 18.28 -2.50 -8.02
C PRO A 201 16.77 -2.45 -7.77
N VAL A 202 16.03 -3.40 -8.36
CA VAL A 202 14.62 -3.62 -7.99
C VAL A 202 14.50 -3.86 -6.49
N GLU A 203 13.34 -3.57 -5.93
CA GLU A 203 13.16 -3.64 -4.49
C GLU A 203 13.26 -5.08 -3.97
N ARG A 204 13.73 -5.20 -2.73
CA ARG A 204 13.81 -6.48 -2.03
C ARG A 204 12.49 -6.75 -1.31
N THR A 205 11.80 -7.84 -1.64
CA THR A 205 10.55 -8.22 -0.97
C THR A 205 10.71 -8.30 0.55
N VAL A 206 9.87 -7.57 1.28
CA VAL A 206 9.81 -7.65 2.74
C VAL A 206 9.02 -8.89 3.13
N LEU A 207 9.63 -9.75 3.95
CA LEU A 207 8.99 -10.89 4.58
C LEU A 207 9.13 -10.75 6.09
N HIS A 208 8.03 -10.95 6.82
CA HIS A 208 8.02 -10.97 8.28
C HIS A 208 7.36 -12.27 8.79
N PRO A 209 7.99 -13.44 8.56
CA PRO A 209 7.42 -14.74 8.96
C PRO A 209 7.29 -14.90 10.48
N GLU A 210 8.03 -14.09 11.24
CA GLU A 210 7.98 -14.04 12.70
C GLU A 210 6.84 -13.19 13.25
N ASN A 211 6.02 -12.57 12.38
CA ASN A 211 4.83 -11.83 12.81
C ASN A 211 3.99 -12.75 13.72
N PRO A 212 3.79 -12.38 15.00
CA PRO A 212 3.19 -13.27 15.98
C PRO A 212 1.70 -13.53 15.71
N GLN A 213 1.01 -12.67 14.97
CA GLN A 213 -0.40 -12.88 14.60
C GLN A 213 -0.51 -13.91 13.48
N VAL A 214 0.30 -13.76 12.43
CA VAL A 214 0.34 -14.72 11.32
C VAL A 214 0.84 -16.07 11.81
N LEU A 215 1.94 -16.09 12.58
CA LEU A 215 2.54 -17.33 13.07
C LEU A 215 1.59 -18.12 13.95
N ALA A 216 0.79 -17.47 14.81
CA ALA A 216 -0.16 -18.17 15.66
C ALA A 216 -1.27 -18.89 14.89
N LEU A 217 -1.79 -18.27 13.83
CA LEU A 217 -2.75 -18.91 12.94
C LEU A 217 -2.13 -20.12 12.24
N GLN A 218 -0.91 -19.97 11.72
CA GLN A 218 -0.18 -21.07 11.06
C GLN A 218 0.16 -22.22 12.02
N VAL A 219 0.55 -21.92 13.27
CA VAL A 219 0.82 -22.92 14.31
C VAL A 219 -0.46 -23.66 14.71
N ALA A 220 -1.60 -22.96 14.79
CA ALA A 220 -2.89 -23.59 15.06
C ALA A 220 -3.28 -24.58 13.94
N ALA A 221 -3.14 -24.18 12.67
CA ALA A 221 -3.34 -25.07 11.54
C ALA A 221 -2.37 -26.26 11.57
N ALA A 222 -1.08 -26.00 11.81
CA ALA A 222 -0.08 -27.04 11.89
C ALA A 222 -0.37 -28.07 13.00
N ALA A 223 -0.87 -27.63 14.16
CA ALA A 223 -1.26 -28.49 15.29
C ALA A 223 -2.52 -29.32 15.04
N GLN A 224 -3.38 -28.88 14.10
CA GLN A 224 -4.50 -29.69 13.64
C GLN A 224 -4.05 -30.79 12.67
N GLU A 225 -3.07 -30.50 11.82
CA GLU A 225 -2.53 -31.46 10.85
C GLU A 225 -1.70 -32.55 11.53
N LEU A 226 -0.77 -32.15 12.40
CA LEU A 226 0.08 -33.02 13.20
C LEU A 226 0.41 -32.33 14.53
N PRO A 227 0.54 -33.05 15.66
CA PRO A 227 0.86 -32.42 16.95
C PRO A 227 2.15 -31.62 16.88
N VAL A 228 2.11 -30.32 17.23
CA VAL A 228 3.31 -29.47 17.24
C VAL A 228 4.18 -29.86 18.42
N THR A 229 5.49 -29.89 18.27
CA THR A 229 6.46 -30.23 19.32
C THR A 229 7.45 -29.10 19.53
N GLU A 230 8.24 -29.17 20.61
CA GLU A 230 9.32 -28.19 20.85
C GLU A 230 10.37 -28.25 19.71
N ASP A 231 10.60 -29.43 19.14
CA ASP A 231 11.49 -29.66 17.99
C ASP A 231 10.99 -29.04 16.67
N ASP A 232 9.75 -28.53 16.62
CA ASP A 232 9.22 -27.82 15.45
C ASP A 232 9.70 -26.36 15.39
N ASP A 233 10.46 -25.87 16.37
CA ASP A 233 11.13 -24.56 16.36
C ASP A 233 11.99 -24.36 15.10
N ARG A 234 12.59 -25.44 14.58
CA ARG A 234 13.33 -25.46 13.32
C ARG A 234 12.50 -25.03 12.10
N TRP A 235 11.17 -25.13 12.18
CA TRP A 235 10.24 -24.79 11.10
C TRP A 235 9.55 -23.45 11.34
N PHE A 236 9.19 -23.17 12.59
CA PHE A 236 8.38 -22.00 12.97
C PHE A 236 9.19 -20.86 13.57
N GLY A 237 10.48 -21.07 13.81
CA GLY A 237 11.37 -20.08 14.39
C GLY A 237 11.39 -20.07 15.92
N PRO A 238 12.28 -19.25 16.50
CA PRO A 238 12.55 -19.24 17.94
C PRO A 238 11.40 -18.71 18.78
N THR A 239 10.42 -18.02 18.18
CA THR A 239 9.24 -17.47 18.87
C THR A 239 8.12 -18.51 19.06
N LEU A 240 8.26 -19.73 18.52
CA LEU A 240 7.28 -20.81 18.65
C LEU A 240 6.84 -21.08 20.11
N PRO A 241 7.75 -21.17 21.11
CA PRO A 241 7.35 -21.45 22.49
C PRO A 241 6.33 -20.44 23.04
N ALA A 242 6.57 -19.14 22.81
CA ALA A 242 5.66 -18.07 23.26
C ALA A 242 4.29 -18.16 22.56
N VAL A 243 4.28 -18.54 21.28
CA VAL A 243 3.04 -18.76 20.52
C VAL A 243 2.26 -19.96 21.07
N LEU A 244 2.93 -21.08 21.36
CA LEU A 244 2.32 -22.27 21.95
C LEU A 244 1.73 -22.00 23.34
N GLU A 245 2.45 -21.26 24.19
CA GLU A 245 1.96 -20.83 25.50
C GLU A 245 0.69 -20.00 25.36
N ARG A 246 0.70 -18.98 24.49
CA ARG A 246 -0.45 -18.11 24.26
C ARG A 246 -1.67 -18.88 23.73
N LEU A 247 -1.49 -19.74 22.73
CA LEU A 247 -2.59 -20.53 22.17
C LEU A 247 -3.11 -21.58 23.16
N THR A 248 -2.26 -22.12 24.04
CA THR A 248 -2.66 -23.04 25.10
C THR A 248 -3.47 -22.31 26.18
N ALA A 249 -3.00 -21.13 26.61
CA ALA A 249 -3.69 -20.30 27.60
C ALA A 249 -5.07 -19.85 27.10
N ALA A 250 -5.18 -19.54 25.80
CA ALA A 250 -6.45 -19.20 25.15
C ALA A 250 -7.34 -20.43 24.84
N GLY A 251 -6.90 -21.64 25.16
CA GLY A 251 -7.69 -22.88 25.02
C GLY A 251 -7.75 -23.48 23.61
N TYR A 252 -7.11 -22.86 22.63
CA TYR A 252 -7.02 -23.35 21.24
C TYR A 252 -6.16 -24.62 21.11
N LEU A 253 -5.09 -24.68 21.91
CA LEU A 253 -4.20 -25.83 21.97
C LEU A 253 -4.26 -26.51 23.33
N ARG A 254 -3.95 -27.81 23.35
CA ARG A 254 -3.77 -28.57 24.58
C ARG A 254 -2.47 -29.35 24.56
N ARG A 255 -1.62 -29.12 25.56
CA ARG A 255 -0.39 -29.89 25.77
C ARG A 255 -0.72 -31.32 26.21
N ARG A 256 -0.04 -32.27 25.58
CA ARG A 256 -0.04 -33.72 25.85
C ARG A 256 1.40 -34.24 25.76
N PRO A 257 1.70 -35.47 26.22
CA PRO A 257 3.06 -36.03 26.14
C PRO A 257 3.66 -36.01 24.73
N ALA A 258 2.84 -36.15 23.68
CA ALA A 258 3.27 -36.17 22.29
C ALA A 258 3.30 -34.78 21.61
N GLY A 259 3.01 -33.69 22.33
CA GLY A 259 3.02 -32.32 21.78
C GLY A 259 1.73 -31.54 22.05
N TRP A 260 1.49 -30.51 21.26
CA TRP A 260 0.33 -29.62 21.31
C TRP A 260 -0.67 -29.99 20.22
N PHE A 261 -1.92 -30.13 20.63
CA PHE A 261 -3.01 -30.59 19.78
C PHE A 261 -4.08 -29.49 19.66
N TRP A 262 -4.64 -29.32 18.46
CA TRP A 262 -5.85 -28.54 18.26
C TRP A 262 -7.02 -29.15 19.05
N THR A 263 -7.78 -28.30 19.74
CA THR A 263 -8.82 -28.74 20.69
C THR A 263 -10.25 -28.57 20.18
N ARG A 264 -10.44 -27.77 19.13
CA ARG A 264 -11.77 -27.36 18.68
C ARG A 264 -12.29 -28.26 17.56
N PRO A 265 -13.62 -28.39 17.40
CA PRO A 265 -14.22 -29.20 16.35
C PRO A 265 -14.15 -28.54 14.96
N ASP A 266 -14.08 -27.22 14.90
CA ASP A 266 -13.90 -26.45 13.66
C ASP A 266 -12.47 -26.56 13.11
N ARG A 267 -12.28 -26.22 11.83
CA ARG A 267 -10.96 -26.25 11.21
C ARG A 267 -10.21 -24.96 11.52
N ALA A 268 -8.97 -25.08 11.96
CA ALA A 268 -8.10 -23.93 12.21
C ALA A 268 -7.91 -23.07 10.95
N VAL A 269 -7.87 -23.70 9.76
CA VAL A 269 -7.71 -23.00 8.48
C VAL A 269 -8.90 -22.13 8.09
N ASP A 270 -10.09 -22.35 8.67
CA ASP A 270 -11.27 -21.53 8.37
C ASP A 270 -11.13 -20.11 8.94
N SER A 271 -10.19 -19.90 9.87
CA SER A 271 -9.84 -18.58 10.44
C SER A 271 -8.64 -17.91 9.75
N ILE A 272 -8.10 -18.49 8.67
CA ILE A 272 -6.91 -18.01 7.99
C ILE A 272 -7.29 -17.43 6.64
N ASP A 273 -7.12 -16.11 6.49
CA ASP A 273 -7.05 -15.47 5.19
C ASP A 273 -5.58 -15.19 4.85
N LEU A 274 -5.07 -15.82 3.79
CA LEU A 274 -3.69 -15.63 3.34
C LEU A 274 -3.46 -14.28 2.65
N ARG A 275 -4.52 -13.53 2.33
CA ARG A 275 -4.48 -12.27 1.57
C ARG A 275 -5.06 -11.08 2.31
N ALA A 276 -5.93 -11.28 3.30
CA ALA A 276 -6.51 -10.19 4.09
C ALA A 276 -5.95 -10.18 5.51
N ALA A 277 -4.95 -9.31 5.76
CA ALA A 277 -4.37 -9.12 7.09
C ALA A 277 -5.29 -8.33 8.06
N GLY A 278 -6.49 -7.92 7.64
CA GLY A 278 -7.34 -6.93 8.34
C GLY A 278 -8.82 -7.29 8.53
N GLY A 279 -9.24 -8.54 8.24
CA GLY A 279 -10.64 -8.96 8.35
C GLY A 279 -11.47 -8.71 7.07
N HIS A 280 -12.78 -8.95 7.14
CA HIS A 280 -13.69 -8.82 6.00
C HIS A 280 -14.00 -7.35 5.69
N SER A 281 -13.79 -6.95 4.43
CA SER A 281 -14.15 -5.61 3.93
C SER A 281 -15.64 -5.30 4.13
N VAL A 282 -15.97 -4.04 4.40
CA VAL A 282 -17.36 -3.57 4.50
C VAL A 282 -17.95 -3.39 3.12
N GLU A 283 -19.01 -4.11 2.79
CA GLU A 283 -19.74 -3.97 1.53
C GLU A 283 -20.67 -2.74 1.57
N VAL A 284 -20.57 -1.89 0.55
CA VAL A 284 -21.44 -0.73 0.37
C VAL A 284 -22.57 -1.13 -0.58
N VAL A 285 -23.80 -1.16 -0.09
CA VAL A 285 -24.95 -1.75 -0.78
C VAL A 285 -26.04 -0.70 -0.98
N ASP A 286 -26.48 -0.53 -2.22
CA ASP A 286 -27.66 0.26 -2.55
C ASP A 286 -28.91 -0.37 -1.90
N GLN A 287 -29.53 0.37 -0.98
CA GLN A 287 -30.67 -0.08 -0.18
C GLN A 287 -31.91 -0.35 -1.06
N ASP A 288 -32.07 0.34 -2.18
CA ASP A 288 -33.26 0.22 -3.03
C ASP A 288 -33.15 -0.95 -4.00
N THR A 289 -31.94 -1.22 -4.50
CA THR A 289 -31.71 -2.25 -5.54
C THR A 289 -31.03 -3.52 -5.01
N GLY A 290 -30.44 -3.48 -3.81
CA GLY A 290 -29.60 -4.55 -3.27
C GLY A 290 -28.25 -4.69 -3.97
N ARG A 291 -27.90 -3.76 -4.87
CA ARG A 291 -26.65 -3.79 -5.63
C ARG A 291 -25.47 -3.39 -4.75
N VAL A 292 -24.44 -4.22 -4.70
CA VAL A 292 -23.14 -3.84 -4.11
C VAL A 292 -22.48 -2.79 -5.02
N LEU A 293 -22.26 -1.59 -4.50
CA LEU A 293 -21.58 -0.49 -5.16
C LEU A 293 -20.07 -0.57 -4.97
N GLY A 294 -19.59 -1.02 -3.82
CA GLY A 294 -18.17 -1.09 -3.53
C GLY A 294 -17.86 -1.81 -2.23
N GLN A 295 -16.57 -1.85 -1.88
CA GLN A 295 -16.06 -2.39 -0.64
C GLN A 295 -15.10 -1.39 0.00
N VAL A 296 -15.13 -1.29 1.32
CA VAL A 296 -14.32 -0.38 2.11
C VAL A 296 -13.48 -1.19 3.10
N ASP A 297 -12.23 -0.78 3.29
CA ASP A 297 -11.34 -1.42 4.25
C ASP A 297 -11.88 -1.25 5.69
N PRO A 298 -11.84 -2.30 6.54
CA PRO A 298 -12.34 -2.24 7.91
C PRO A 298 -11.73 -1.10 8.74
N SER A 299 -10.45 -0.79 8.54
CA SER A 299 -9.74 0.26 9.28
C SER A 299 -10.21 1.67 8.92
N ALA A 300 -10.78 1.85 7.73
CA ALA A 300 -11.31 3.12 7.24
C ALA A 300 -12.84 3.22 7.39
N ALA A 301 -13.53 2.10 7.61
CA ALA A 301 -14.99 2.01 7.51
C ALA A 301 -15.73 3.00 8.42
N ASP A 302 -15.34 3.07 9.69
CA ASP A 302 -15.93 4.00 10.67
C ASP A 302 -15.79 5.48 10.26
N ARG A 303 -14.76 5.82 9.48
CA ARG A 303 -14.54 7.20 9.01
C ARG A 303 -15.24 7.50 7.70
N SER A 304 -15.40 6.51 6.82
CA SER A 304 -15.88 6.73 5.44
C SER A 304 -17.32 6.30 5.20
N VAL A 305 -17.83 5.34 5.97
CA VAL A 305 -19.16 4.73 5.77
C VAL A 305 -19.95 4.61 7.06
N HIS A 306 -19.72 5.49 8.04
CA HIS A 306 -20.61 5.61 9.18
C HIS A 306 -22.02 6.08 8.76
N SER A 307 -23.05 5.82 9.57
CA SER A 307 -24.39 6.34 9.32
C SER A 307 -24.35 7.87 9.22
N GLY A 308 -24.95 8.42 8.15
CA GLY A 308 -24.91 9.84 7.82
C GLY A 308 -23.68 10.29 7.03
N ALA A 309 -22.68 9.44 6.84
CA ALA A 309 -21.56 9.71 5.95
C ALA A 309 -22.04 9.81 4.50
N ILE A 310 -21.23 10.47 3.67
CA ILE A 310 -21.42 10.37 2.24
C ILE A 310 -20.23 9.75 1.55
N TYR A 311 -20.59 8.64 0.94
CA TYR A 311 -19.74 7.79 0.16
C TYR A 311 -19.79 8.25 -1.30
N LEU A 312 -18.63 8.57 -1.87
CA LEU A 312 -18.52 8.91 -3.28
C LEU A 312 -18.25 7.63 -4.07
N HIS A 313 -19.15 7.31 -5.00
CA HIS A 313 -18.96 6.20 -5.93
C HIS A 313 -18.92 6.74 -7.36
N GLN A 314 -17.73 6.75 -7.97
CA GLN A 314 -17.52 7.27 -9.34
C GLN A 314 -17.98 8.73 -9.52
N GLY A 315 -17.76 9.57 -8.48
CA GLY A 315 -18.18 10.98 -8.48
C GLY A 315 -19.64 11.19 -8.07
N GLU A 316 -20.45 10.13 -8.04
CA GLU A 316 -21.83 10.22 -7.57
C GLU A 316 -21.88 10.14 -6.04
N PRO A 317 -22.56 11.06 -5.34
CA PRO A 317 -22.70 11.03 -3.90
C PRO A 317 -23.82 10.09 -3.44
N TRP A 318 -23.48 9.22 -2.49
CA TRP A 318 -24.39 8.28 -1.85
C TRP A 318 -24.44 8.54 -0.35
N LEU A 319 -25.64 8.81 0.18
CA LEU A 319 -25.85 8.93 1.61
C LEU A 319 -25.87 7.55 2.25
N VAL A 320 -25.01 7.34 3.25
CA VAL A 320 -25.04 6.14 4.09
C VAL A 320 -26.19 6.24 5.07
N THR A 321 -27.18 5.37 4.91
CA THR A 321 -28.39 5.34 5.73
C THR A 321 -28.23 4.48 6.97
N ASP A 322 -27.48 3.39 6.86
CA ASP A 322 -27.30 2.42 7.92
C ASP A 322 -25.92 1.75 7.83
N TYR A 323 -25.13 1.82 8.89
CA TYR A 323 -23.81 1.20 8.97
C TYR A 323 -23.81 0.10 10.03
N ARG A 324 -23.49 -1.12 9.59
CA ARG A 324 -23.49 -2.32 10.41
C ARG A 324 -22.10 -2.96 10.41
N PRO A 325 -21.18 -2.49 11.28
CA PRO A 325 -19.80 -2.99 11.31
C PRO A 325 -19.70 -4.50 11.55
N ASN A 326 -20.56 -5.04 12.42
CA ASN A 326 -20.58 -6.48 12.74
C ASN A 326 -21.10 -7.36 11.59
N GLU A 327 -21.88 -6.78 10.67
CA GLU A 327 -22.38 -7.46 9.46
C GLU A 327 -21.52 -7.14 8.24
N HIS A 328 -20.43 -6.39 8.40
CA HIS A 328 -19.57 -5.91 7.32
C HIS A 328 -20.36 -5.25 6.18
N THR A 329 -21.40 -4.47 6.51
CA THR A 329 -22.31 -3.88 5.51
C THR A 329 -22.62 -2.42 5.83
N ALA A 330 -22.65 -1.57 4.80
CA ALA A 330 -23.16 -0.21 4.83
C ALA A 330 -24.23 -0.03 3.76
N LEU A 331 -25.45 0.31 4.16
CA LEU A 331 -26.55 0.61 3.26
C LEU A 331 -26.50 2.07 2.83
N VAL A 332 -26.70 2.29 1.54
CA VAL A 332 -26.69 3.63 0.95
C VAL A 332 -27.90 3.88 0.05
N ARG A 333 -28.21 5.14 -0.17
CA ARG A 333 -29.19 5.57 -1.18
C ARG A 333 -28.64 6.74 -2.00
N PRO A 334 -29.13 6.94 -3.24
CA PRO A 334 -28.73 8.11 -4.02
C PRO A 334 -29.08 9.41 -3.28
N GLY A 335 -28.13 10.34 -3.30
CA GLY A 335 -28.43 11.76 -3.15
C GLY A 335 -27.82 12.48 -1.94
N ARG A 336 -27.56 13.76 -2.19
CA ARG A 336 -27.71 14.94 -1.30
C ARG A 336 -27.46 16.22 -2.12
N ASP A 337 -27.81 17.38 -1.56
CA ASP A 337 -27.49 18.69 -2.14
C ASP A 337 -26.36 19.39 -1.34
N GLY A 338 -25.19 19.61 -1.97
CA GLY A 338 -24.26 20.71 -1.68
C GLY A 338 -23.31 20.64 -0.48
N TYR A 339 -23.08 19.46 0.13
CA TYR A 339 -22.10 19.32 1.23
C TYR A 339 -21.18 18.11 1.04
N PHE A 340 -20.16 17.97 1.90
CA PHE A 340 -19.41 16.73 2.18
C PHE A 340 -19.35 16.42 3.67
N THR A 341 -19.01 15.16 4.01
CA THR A 341 -18.90 14.72 5.40
C THR A 341 -17.45 14.51 5.78
N GLN A 342 -17.04 14.98 6.95
CA GLN A 342 -15.73 14.73 7.52
C GLN A 342 -15.90 14.08 8.89
N ALA A 343 -15.43 12.84 9.07
CA ALA A 343 -15.47 12.18 10.36
C ALA A 343 -14.63 12.93 11.41
N LEU A 344 -15.14 12.96 12.63
CA LEU A 344 -14.45 13.45 13.83
C LEU A 344 -14.10 12.24 14.68
N GLY A 345 -12.88 12.23 15.20
CA GLY A 345 -12.45 11.18 16.10
C GLY A 345 -11.17 11.57 16.81
N HIS A 346 -10.75 10.72 17.73
CA HIS A 346 -9.43 10.79 18.33
C HIS A 346 -8.65 9.54 17.95
N SER A 347 -7.34 9.69 17.85
CA SER A 347 -6.41 8.59 17.69
C SER A 347 -5.21 8.83 18.58
N ASP A 348 -4.85 7.81 19.35
CA ASP A 348 -3.72 7.81 20.27
C ASP A 348 -2.77 6.69 19.88
N ILE A 349 -1.50 6.86 20.22
CA ILE A 349 -0.47 5.84 20.09
C ILE A 349 0.26 5.72 21.43
N GLU A 350 0.47 4.49 21.88
CA GLU A 350 1.21 4.18 23.10
C GLU A 350 2.44 3.33 22.76
N ILE A 351 3.58 3.66 23.37
CA ILE A 351 4.83 2.90 23.20
C ILE A 351 4.80 1.71 24.15
N ILE A 352 4.64 0.51 23.58
CA ILE A 352 4.61 -0.74 24.36
C ILE A 352 6.04 -1.22 24.64
N GLU A 353 6.91 -1.18 23.63
CA GLU A 353 8.27 -1.70 23.73
C GLU A 353 9.21 -0.99 22.77
N LYS A 354 10.43 -0.68 23.23
CA LYS A 354 11.53 -0.15 22.41
C LYS A 354 12.50 -1.28 22.12
N LEU A 355 12.55 -1.73 20.87
CA LEU A 355 13.40 -2.87 20.46
C LEU A 355 14.78 -2.41 20.04
N ARG A 356 14.85 -1.31 19.28
CA ARG A 356 16.10 -0.69 18.83
C ARG A 356 16.03 0.82 19.02
N HIS A 357 17.19 1.43 19.24
CA HIS A 357 17.31 2.87 19.41
C HIS A 357 18.65 3.34 18.86
N ASP A 358 18.65 4.51 18.22
CA ASP A 358 19.85 5.19 17.74
C ASP A 358 19.65 6.72 17.81
N ARG A 359 20.69 7.48 17.46
CA ARG A 359 20.67 8.93 17.37
C ARG A 359 20.80 9.37 15.92
N LEU A 360 20.01 10.37 15.52
CA LEU A 360 20.09 11.01 14.22
C LEU A 360 20.09 12.53 14.43
N GLY A 361 21.28 13.14 14.35
CA GLY A 361 21.51 14.55 14.64
C GLY A 361 20.97 14.98 16.00
N ALA A 362 19.97 15.86 15.98
CA ALA A 362 19.30 16.37 17.18
C ALA A 362 18.15 15.48 17.70
N ALA A 363 17.84 14.37 17.04
CA ALA A 363 16.77 13.46 17.42
C ALA A 363 17.28 12.10 17.94
N GLU A 364 16.43 11.43 18.71
CA GLU A 364 16.56 10.00 19.00
C GLU A 364 15.56 9.25 18.11
N VAL A 365 16.02 8.19 17.46
CA VAL A 365 15.20 7.34 16.58
C VAL A 365 15.03 5.98 17.24
N PHE A 366 13.83 5.43 17.16
CA PHE A 366 13.46 4.18 17.77
C PHE A 366 12.72 3.29 16.78
N PHE A 367 12.85 1.98 16.99
CA PHE A 367 12.00 0.97 16.39
C PHE A 367 11.46 0.07 17.50
N GLY A 368 10.19 -0.31 17.40
CA GLY A 368 9.55 -1.08 18.45
C GLY A 368 8.07 -1.35 18.24
N THR A 369 7.44 -1.84 19.30
CA THR A 369 6.02 -2.18 19.31
C THR A 369 5.21 -1.02 19.88
N VAL A 370 4.13 -0.67 19.18
CA VAL A 370 3.17 0.36 19.59
C VAL A 370 1.75 -0.19 19.60
N GLU A 371 0.89 0.42 20.40
CA GLU A 371 -0.55 0.20 20.35
C GLU A 371 -1.24 1.48 19.89
N LEU A 372 -1.88 1.40 18.74
CA LEU A 372 -2.74 2.46 18.22
C LEU A 372 -4.13 2.25 18.79
N SER A 373 -4.79 3.33 19.16
CA SER A 373 -6.21 3.29 19.49
C SER A 373 -6.92 4.43 18.80
N GLY A 374 -8.15 4.21 18.34
CA GLY A 374 -8.91 5.25 17.66
C GLY A 374 -10.40 5.02 17.79
N GLN A 375 -11.15 6.12 17.79
CA GLN A 375 -12.60 6.10 17.83
C GLN A 375 -13.15 7.27 17.03
N VAL A 376 -14.10 6.99 16.14
CA VAL A 376 -14.92 8.02 15.49
C VAL A 376 -16.04 8.40 16.45
N THR A 377 -16.07 9.67 16.84
CA THR A 377 -17.01 10.20 17.84
C THR A 377 -18.08 11.10 17.24
N GLY A 378 -18.00 11.37 15.93
CA GLY A 378 -18.95 12.21 15.23
C GLY A 378 -18.53 12.49 13.80
N PHE A 379 -19.21 13.41 13.14
CA PHE A 379 -18.81 13.96 11.85
C PHE A 379 -19.30 15.39 11.67
N LEU A 380 -18.64 16.13 10.77
CA LEU A 380 -19.04 17.44 10.31
C LEU A 380 -19.71 17.34 8.94
N ARG A 381 -20.75 18.14 8.72
CA ARG A 381 -21.21 18.48 7.36
C ARG A 381 -20.56 19.78 6.94
N ARG A 382 -19.89 19.78 5.80
CA ARG A 382 -19.20 20.95 5.24
C ARG A 382 -19.74 21.30 3.88
N ASP A 383 -19.96 22.57 3.63
CA ASP A 383 -20.29 23.08 2.30
C ASP A 383 -19.32 22.56 1.24
N GLU A 384 -19.83 22.08 0.12
CA GLU A 384 -19.00 21.45 -0.92
C GLU A 384 -18.12 22.46 -1.68
N LEU A 385 -18.52 23.72 -1.71
CA LEU A 385 -17.80 24.79 -2.43
C LEU A 385 -16.87 25.57 -1.50
N SER A 386 -17.38 25.99 -0.34
CA SER A 386 -16.67 26.86 0.59
C SER A 386 -15.93 26.11 1.70
N GLY A 387 -16.25 24.82 1.92
CA GLY A 387 -15.69 24.04 3.04
C GLY A 387 -16.19 24.45 4.43
N THR A 388 -17.10 25.44 4.50
CA THR A 388 -17.66 25.96 5.75
C THR A 388 -18.45 24.88 6.47
N VAL A 389 -18.22 24.72 7.77
CA VAL A 389 -18.98 23.75 8.58
C VAL A 389 -20.43 24.21 8.70
N TRP A 390 -21.37 23.38 8.25
CA TRP A 390 -22.80 23.56 8.44
C TRP A 390 -23.22 23.14 9.84
N ASP A 391 -22.83 21.93 10.26
CA ASP A 391 -23.09 21.39 11.59
C ASP A 391 -22.18 20.21 11.93
N SER A 392 -22.36 19.67 13.14
CA SER A 392 -21.72 18.46 13.63
C SER A 392 -22.78 17.50 14.18
N THR A 393 -22.63 16.21 13.89
CA THR A 393 -23.47 15.15 14.45
C THR A 393 -22.59 14.19 15.25
N PRO A 394 -22.90 13.92 16.53
CA PRO A 394 -22.18 12.94 17.33
C PRO A 394 -22.50 11.51 16.87
N LEU A 395 -21.54 10.61 17.03
CA LEU A 395 -21.66 9.19 16.74
C LEU A 395 -21.14 8.38 17.93
N GLU A 396 -21.76 7.23 18.17
CA GLU A 396 -21.31 6.26 19.17
C GLU A 396 -20.78 5.02 18.44
N LEU A 397 -19.57 5.14 17.87
CA LEU A 397 -18.87 4.02 17.23
C LEU A 397 -17.86 3.38 18.19
N PRO A 398 -17.54 2.09 18.03
CA PRO A 398 -16.61 1.40 18.91
C PRO A 398 -15.20 1.98 18.85
N ARG A 399 -14.46 1.87 19.96
CA ARG A 399 -13.02 2.12 19.98
C ARG A 399 -12.31 0.91 19.40
N HIS A 400 -11.43 1.14 18.44
CA HIS A 400 -10.58 0.12 17.83
C HIS A 400 -9.16 0.24 18.36
N THR A 401 -8.47 -0.89 18.50
CA THR A 401 -7.05 -0.94 18.82
C THR A 401 -6.29 -1.77 17.80
N LEU A 402 -5.05 -1.36 17.52
CA LEU A 402 -4.13 -2.04 16.62
C LEU A 402 -2.75 -2.06 17.26
N ARG A 403 -2.32 -3.25 17.70
CA ARG A 403 -0.94 -3.47 18.14
C ARG A 403 -0.07 -3.85 16.94
N THR A 404 0.93 -3.02 16.65
CA THR A 404 1.76 -3.11 15.44
C THR A 404 3.20 -2.67 15.72
N GLN A 405 4.06 -2.71 14.72
CA GLN A 405 5.43 -2.19 14.78
C GLN A 405 5.49 -0.79 14.18
N ALA A 406 6.36 0.06 14.74
CA ALA A 406 6.59 1.42 14.30
C ALA A 406 8.05 1.82 14.36
N VAL A 407 8.41 2.76 13.50
CA VAL A 407 9.60 3.59 13.59
C VAL A 407 9.16 4.99 14.00
N TRP A 408 9.87 5.61 14.93
CA TRP A 408 9.58 6.98 15.33
C TRP A 408 10.83 7.72 15.73
N TYR A 409 10.79 9.04 15.60
CA TYR A 409 11.83 9.92 16.11
C TYR A 409 11.25 10.90 17.14
N THR A 410 12.05 11.22 18.14
CA THR A 410 11.72 12.20 19.18
C THR A 410 12.71 13.35 19.16
N VAL A 411 12.23 14.58 19.32
CA VAL A 411 13.06 15.80 19.34
C VAL A 411 12.82 16.58 20.62
N ASP A 412 13.91 16.87 21.34
CA ASP A 412 13.85 17.69 22.54
C ASP A 412 13.47 19.15 22.22
N ALA A 413 12.67 19.78 23.09
CA ALA A 413 12.23 21.16 22.90
C ALA A 413 13.41 22.15 22.75
N ALA A 414 14.53 21.88 23.41
CA ALA A 414 15.75 22.69 23.31
C ALA A 414 16.42 22.61 21.93
N ALA A 415 16.19 21.54 21.17
CA ALA A 415 16.74 21.34 19.83
C ALA A 415 15.88 21.96 18.73
N LEU A 416 14.61 22.28 18.99
CA LEU A 416 13.66 22.86 18.03
C LEU A 416 13.90 24.35 17.74
N THR A 417 15.16 24.79 17.75
CA THR A 417 15.53 26.19 17.52
C THR A 417 15.24 26.60 16.09
N GLY A 418 14.60 27.76 15.90
CA GLY A 418 14.29 28.33 14.58
C GLY A 418 12.85 28.10 14.12
N ILE A 419 12.13 27.17 14.74
CA ILE A 419 10.71 26.91 14.45
C ILE A 419 9.86 27.54 15.55
N ALA A 420 8.87 28.37 15.20
CA ALA A 420 7.99 28.95 16.21
C ALA A 420 7.08 27.87 16.80
N THR A 421 6.77 27.96 18.10
CA THR A 421 5.94 26.97 18.81
C THR A 421 4.59 26.71 18.15
N LYS A 422 3.97 27.76 17.57
CA LYS A 422 2.70 27.66 16.84
C LYS A 422 2.78 26.86 15.53
N ASP A 423 3.97 26.75 14.94
CA ASP A 423 4.20 26.11 13.65
C ASP A 423 4.67 24.65 13.82
N LEU A 424 5.05 24.24 15.05
CA LEU A 424 5.48 22.86 15.36
C LEU A 424 4.46 21.78 14.98
N PRO A 425 3.13 21.93 15.22
CA PRO A 425 2.16 20.94 14.77
C PRO A 425 2.18 20.77 13.25
N GLY A 426 2.20 21.88 12.50
CA GLY A 426 2.26 21.87 11.04
C GLY A 426 3.57 21.30 10.51
N ALA A 427 4.69 21.57 11.18
CA ALA A 427 6.01 21.03 10.84
C ALA A 427 6.07 19.51 10.98
N ALA A 428 5.64 18.99 12.14
CA ALA A 428 5.65 17.56 12.42
C ALA A 428 4.72 16.80 11.47
N HIS A 429 3.52 17.34 11.24
CA HIS A 429 2.50 16.72 10.38
C HIS A 429 2.89 16.73 8.90
N ALA A 430 3.47 17.82 8.39
CA ALA A 430 3.96 17.87 7.02
C ALA A 430 5.20 16.97 6.79
N ALA A 431 6.10 16.86 7.79
CA ALA A 431 7.22 15.93 7.75
C ALA A 431 6.73 14.48 7.73
N GLU A 432 5.78 14.13 8.59
CA GLU A 432 5.12 12.82 8.64
C GLU A 432 4.51 12.44 7.29
N HIS A 433 3.69 13.32 6.70
CA HIS A 433 3.03 13.06 5.42
C HIS A 433 4.02 12.80 4.29
N THR A 434 5.06 13.63 4.21
CA THR A 434 6.08 13.51 3.17
C THR A 434 6.90 12.23 3.37
N ALA A 435 7.26 11.90 4.62
CA ALA A 435 7.99 10.70 4.97
C ALA A 435 7.19 9.44 4.60
N ILE A 436 5.91 9.36 4.98
CA ILE A 436 5.00 8.27 4.58
C ILE A 436 4.89 8.18 3.06
N GLY A 437 4.80 9.32 2.37
CA GLY A 437 4.72 9.37 0.91
C GLY A 437 5.97 8.80 0.21
N LEU A 438 7.14 8.90 0.84
CA LEU A 438 8.43 8.46 0.29
C LEU A 438 8.94 7.13 0.82
N LEU A 439 8.38 6.61 1.92
CA LEU A 439 8.78 5.30 2.46
C LEU A 439 8.77 4.17 1.41
N PRO A 440 7.82 4.11 0.45
CA PRO A 440 7.85 3.10 -0.63
C PRO A 440 9.16 3.02 -1.42
N ALA A 441 9.92 4.12 -1.53
CA ALA A 441 11.22 4.13 -2.21
C ALA A 441 12.35 3.46 -1.39
N PHE A 442 12.15 3.27 -0.08
CA PHE A 442 13.13 2.73 0.86
C PHE A 442 12.72 1.38 1.45
N ALA A 443 11.41 1.12 1.52
CA ALA A 443 10.80 -0.14 1.90
C ALA A 443 9.68 -0.44 0.89
N PRO A 444 9.67 -1.59 0.19
CA PRO A 444 8.67 -1.89 -0.83
C PRO A 444 7.32 -2.24 -0.22
N CYS A 445 6.62 -1.21 0.21
CA CYS A 445 5.25 -1.21 0.66
C CYS A 445 4.40 -0.38 -0.29
N ASP A 446 3.09 -0.64 -0.32
CA ASP A 446 2.18 0.38 -0.77
C ASP A 446 2.08 1.47 0.32
N ARG A 447 1.91 2.73 -0.08
CA ARG A 447 1.57 3.80 0.86
C ARG A 447 0.35 3.42 1.69
N TRP A 448 -0.59 2.63 1.16
CA TRP A 448 -1.77 2.08 1.84
C TRP A 448 -1.45 1.15 3.01
N ASP A 449 -0.30 0.48 3.00
CA ASP A 449 0.12 -0.47 4.04
C ASP A 449 0.70 0.17 5.30
N ILE A 450 0.89 1.50 5.28
CA ILE A 450 1.53 2.26 6.36
C ILE A 450 0.64 3.42 6.85
N GLY A 451 0.76 3.74 8.13
CA GLY A 451 0.12 4.88 8.76
C GLY A 451 1.13 5.73 9.54
N GLY A 452 0.65 6.82 10.13
CA GLY A 452 1.48 7.64 11.00
C GLY A 452 0.67 8.46 11.98
N LEU A 453 1.41 9.05 12.91
CA LEU A 453 0.92 10.02 13.86
C LEU A 453 2.05 10.99 14.22
N SER A 454 1.75 12.28 14.23
CA SER A 454 2.64 13.32 14.72
C SER A 454 2.04 14.06 15.90
N THR A 455 2.87 14.38 16.89
CA THR A 455 2.48 15.17 18.06
C THR A 455 3.62 16.07 18.52
N THR A 456 3.29 17.27 18.97
CA THR A 456 4.27 18.22 19.53
C THR A 456 4.73 17.84 20.93
N LEU A 457 3.92 17.06 21.65
CA LEU A 457 4.23 16.58 22.99
C LEU A 457 3.56 15.22 23.21
N HIS A 458 4.29 14.15 22.94
CA HIS A 458 3.76 12.80 23.15
C HIS A 458 3.74 12.44 24.65
N PRO A 459 2.66 11.83 25.17
CA PRO A 459 2.55 11.49 26.60
C PRO A 459 3.71 10.63 27.13
N ASP A 460 4.13 9.61 26.38
CA ASP A 460 5.18 8.67 26.83
C ASP A 460 6.60 9.24 26.72
N THR A 461 6.83 10.21 25.84
CA THR A 461 8.19 10.73 25.58
C THR A 461 8.41 12.11 26.17
N GLY A 462 7.34 12.88 26.39
CA GLY A 462 7.41 14.29 26.77
C GLY A 462 8.07 15.17 25.71
N LYS A 463 8.15 14.71 24.45
CA LYS A 463 8.88 15.34 23.34
C LYS A 463 7.99 15.43 22.09
N LEU A 464 8.39 16.28 21.13
CA LEU A 464 7.84 16.21 19.78
C LEU A 464 8.19 14.85 19.21
N THR A 465 7.18 14.11 18.75
CA THR A 465 7.36 12.74 18.27
C THR A 465 6.58 12.53 16.98
N VAL A 466 7.23 11.90 15.99
CA VAL A 466 6.59 11.51 14.74
C VAL A 466 6.78 10.02 14.56
N PHE A 467 5.66 9.31 14.37
CA PHE A 467 5.57 7.87 14.19
C PHE A 467 5.20 7.55 12.75
N VAL A 468 5.81 6.49 12.21
CA VAL A 468 5.35 5.77 11.03
C VAL A 468 5.25 4.30 11.40
N HIS A 469 4.09 3.70 11.16
CA HIS A 469 3.76 2.36 11.62
C HIS A 469 3.19 1.48 10.50
N ASP A 470 3.33 0.17 10.67
CA ASP A 470 2.70 -0.79 9.77
C ASP A 470 1.18 -0.84 10.01
N GLY A 471 0.40 -0.99 8.95
CA GLY A 471 -1.06 -1.08 9.01
C GLY A 471 -1.59 -2.44 9.45
N ALA A 472 -0.77 -3.48 9.44
CA ALA A 472 -1.15 -4.84 9.82
C ALA A 472 -0.86 -5.15 11.30
N ALA A 473 -1.72 -5.95 11.92
CA ALA A 473 -1.51 -6.39 13.30
C ALA A 473 -0.21 -7.22 13.42
N GLY A 474 0.59 -6.89 14.44
CA GLY A 474 1.90 -7.50 14.68
C GLY A 474 3.04 -7.00 13.76
N GLY A 475 2.76 -6.10 12.81
CA GLY A 475 3.75 -5.52 11.91
C GLY A 475 3.97 -6.31 10.61
N SER A 476 4.15 -5.59 9.51
CA SER A 476 4.49 -6.12 8.18
C SER A 476 6.00 -6.08 7.91
N GLY A 477 6.77 -5.38 8.74
CA GLY A 477 8.22 -5.21 8.59
C GLY A 477 8.62 -3.97 7.77
N PHE A 478 7.67 -3.11 7.38
CA PHE A 478 8.00 -1.89 6.64
C PHE A 478 8.58 -0.82 7.55
N ALA A 479 8.03 -0.67 8.76
CA ALA A 479 8.58 0.18 9.80
C ALA A 479 10.03 -0.21 10.17
N GLU A 480 10.32 -1.51 10.21
CA GLU A 480 11.67 -2.04 10.44
C GLU A 480 12.64 -1.63 9.33
N GLN A 481 12.25 -1.81 8.07
CA GLN A 481 13.06 -1.36 6.93
C GLN A 481 13.22 0.16 6.90
N GLY A 482 12.18 0.91 7.26
CA GLY A 482 12.23 2.37 7.43
C GLY A 482 13.23 2.79 8.50
N TYR A 483 13.33 2.05 9.61
CA TYR A 483 14.36 2.27 10.63
C TYR A 483 15.77 1.99 10.11
N GLU A 484 15.97 0.88 9.40
CA GLU A 484 17.28 0.52 8.80
C GLU A 484 17.75 1.51 7.73
N ARG A 485 16.81 2.25 7.13
CA ARG A 485 17.06 3.24 6.08
C ARG A 485 16.67 4.65 6.50
N ILE A 486 16.66 4.94 7.80
CA ILE A 486 16.09 6.18 8.35
C ILE A 486 16.78 7.44 7.80
N GLU A 487 18.11 7.47 7.76
CA GLU A 487 18.88 8.63 7.29
C GLU A 487 18.65 8.91 5.80
N PRO A 488 18.83 7.96 4.86
CA PRO A 488 18.54 8.22 3.45
C PRO A 488 17.06 8.52 3.19
N TRP A 489 16.14 7.89 3.94
CA TRP A 489 14.70 8.15 3.81
C TRP A 489 14.31 9.56 4.25
N LEU A 490 14.77 10.02 5.41
CA LEU A 490 14.51 11.38 5.87
C LEU A 490 15.28 12.42 5.03
N SER A 491 16.43 12.06 4.48
CA SER A 491 17.17 12.92 3.53
C SER A 491 16.37 13.17 2.25
N ALA A 492 15.79 12.12 1.65
CA ALA A 492 14.88 12.26 0.51
C ALA A 492 13.62 13.05 0.87
N THR A 493 13.12 12.87 2.10
CA THR A 493 11.98 13.64 2.62
C THR A 493 12.29 15.13 2.69
N LEU A 494 13.46 15.50 3.22
CA LEU A 494 13.93 16.89 3.24
C LEU A 494 14.14 17.44 1.83
N ASP A 495 14.75 16.65 0.95
CA ASP A 495 14.98 17.05 -0.44
C ASP A 495 13.68 17.37 -1.18
N ARG A 496 12.67 16.50 -1.06
CA ARG A 496 11.33 16.73 -1.62
C ARG A 496 10.67 17.99 -1.07
N LEU A 497 10.78 18.23 0.24
CA LEU A 497 10.26 19.46 0.86
C LEU A 497 10.96 20.71 0.32
N ARG A 498 12.24 20.66 -0.02
CA ARG A 498 12.97 21.83 -0.53
C ARG A 498 12.75 22.08 -2.02
N ASN A 499 12.73 21.01 -2.82
CA ASN A 499 12.74 21.10 -4.27
C ASN A 499 11.35 21.15 -4.90
N CYS A 500 10.30 20.75 -4.16
CA CYS A 500 8.93 20.90 -4.65
C CYS A 500 8.64 22.39 -4.97
N PRO A 501 8.14 22.72 -6.18
CA PRO A 501 7.96 24.11 -6.60
C PRO A 501 6.79 24.84 -5.92
N CYS A 502 5.93 24.15 -5.17
CA CYS A 502 4.80 24.78 -4.49
C CYS A 502 5.25 25.63 -3.28
N GLU A 503 4.50 26.69 -2.97
CA GLU A 503 4.80 27.55 -1.82
C GLU A 503 4.26 26.96 -0.51
N ALA A 504 2.94 26.75 -0.41
CA ALA A 504 2.27 26.36 0.83
C ALA A 504 2.24 24.84 1.10
N GLY A 505 2.44 24.02 0.07
CA GLY A 505 2.25 22.58 0.12
C GLY A 505 1.28 22.08 -0.96
N CYS A 506 1.51 20.88 -1.48
CA CYS A 506 0.68 20.28 -2.52
C CYS A 506 0.64 18.75 -2.38
N PRO A 507 -0.22 18.04 -3.15
CA PRO A 507 -0.25 16.58 -3.22
C PRO A 507 1.11 15.92 -3.47
N ALA A 508 2.00 16.57 -4.21
CA ALA A 508 3.35 16.08 -4.50
C ALA A 508 4.38 16.30 -3.37
N CYS A 509 3.98 16.80 -2.19
CA CYS A 509 4.86 16.88 -1.02
C CYS A 509 4.12 16.57 0.28
N VAL A 510 3.42 17.55 0.84
CA VAL A 510 2.90 17.49 2.22
C VAL A 510 1.43 17.09 2.34
N VAL A 511 0.67 17.07 1.23
CA VAL A 511 -0.76 16.72 1.29
C VAL A 511 -0.94 15.21 1.17
N SER A 512 -1.71 14.64 2.09
CA SER A 512 -2.01 13.22 2.16
C SER A 512 -3.49 12.95 1.95
N PRO A 513 -3.87 12.04 1.02
CA PRO A 513 -5.27 11.61 0.87
C PRO A 513 -5.75 10.76 2.07
N LYS A 514 -4.84 10.30 2.92
CA LYS A 514 -5.13 9.52 4.13
C LYS A 514 -5.36 10.37 5.38
N CYS A 515 -5.12 11.68 5.31
CA CYS A 515 -5.15 12.53 6.49
C CYS A 515 -6.58 12.66 7.04
N GLY A 516 -6.83 12.06 8.21
CA GLY A 516 -8.12 12.18 8.90
C GLY A 516 -8.41 13.61 9.37
N ASN A 517 -7.37 14.42 9.59
CA ASN A 517 -7.48 15.81 10.03
C ASN A 517 -7.71 16.80 8.87
N GLY A 518 -7.93 16.30 7.65
CA GLY A 518 -8.23 17.16 6.49
C GLY A 518 -7.04 17.98 6.01
N ASN A 519 -5.80 17.52 6.25
CA ASN A 519 -4.56 18.19 5.88
C ASN A 519 -4.36 19.56 6.55
N ASP A 520 -4.82 19.70 7.80
CA ASP A 520 -4.65 20.92 8.60
C ASP A 520 -4.25 20.59 10.06
N PRO A 521 -3.26 21.28 10.65
CA PRO A 521 -2.35 22.24 10.02
C PRO A 521 -1.24 21.53 9.22
N LEU A 522 -0.72 22.17 8.16
CA LEU A 522 0.49 21.75 7.44
C LEU A 522 1.41 22.95 7.22
N ASP A 523 2.71 22.79 7.52
CA ASP A 523 3.71 23.81 7.25
C ASP A 523 4.96 23.18 6.61
N LYS A 524 5.08 23.38 5.29
CA LYS A 524 6.16 22.84 4.46
C LYS A 524 7.54 23.39 4.88
N ALA A 525 7.63 24.70 5.13
CA ALA A 525 8.91 25.33 5.43
C ALA A 525 9.40 24.93 6.83
N ALA A 526 8.50 24.91 7.80
CA ALA A 526 8.81 24.46 9.15
C ALA A 526 9.13 22.95 9.20
N ALA A 527 8.49 22.12 8.36
CA ALA A 527 8.83 20.71 8.22
C ALA A 527 10.26 20.49 7.66
N ALA A 528 10.66 21.28 6.65
CA ALA A 528 12.03 21.24 6.13
C ALA A 528 13.04 21.63 7.21
N GLN A 529 12.77 22.70 7.97
CA GLN A 529 13.62 23.10 9.10
C GLN A 529 13.68 22.01 10.18
N LEU A 530 12.57 21.32 10.46
CA LEU A 530 12.56 20.21 11.41
C LEU A 530 13.50 19.10 10.94
N LEU A 531 13.37 18.63 9.69
CA LEU A 531 14.23 17.57 9.17
C LEU A 531 15.71 17.98 9.05
N GLU A 532 16.01 19.26 8.83
CA GLU A 532 17.40 19.75 8.90
C GLU A 532 18.03 19.57 10.28
N LEU A 533 17.26 19.72 11.36
CA LEU A 533 17.78 19.49 12.72
C LEU A 533 18.10 18.01 12.96
N LEU A 534 17.39 17.10 12.27
CA LEU A 534 17.60 15.67 12.36
C LEU A 534 18.84 15.22 11.56
N LEU A 535 19.07 15.83 10.39
CA LEU A 535 20.10 15.38 9.43
C LEU A 535 21.42 16.16 9.50
N ARG A 536 21.63 16.93 10.57
CA ARG A 536 22.84 17.75 10.80
C ARG A 536 23.86 17.07 11.71
#